data_AF-A0A5M8PXR6-F1
#
_entry.id   AF-A0A5M8PXR6-F1
#
_cell.length_a   1.000
_cell.length_b   1.000
_cell.length_c   1.000
_cell.angle_alpha   90.00
_cell.angle_beta   90.00
_cell.angle_gamma   90.00
#
_symmetry.space_group_name_H-M   'P 1'
#
loop_
_entity.id
_entity.type
_entity.pdbx_description
1 polymer ?
#
loop_
_entity_poly.entity_id
_entity_poly.type
_entity_poly.pdbx_seq_one_letter_code
_entity_poly.pdbx_strand_id
1 'polypeptide(L)'
;MYYHITTALALLSLSPRARAWGVVGHATVATIATNYLTPAAKTYVSSILGPGVTMASVASWADDYRYTSAGRFSAPYHFIDAADSPPTTCSVNLSRDCLPPGCIVRAIANYTSQAQTADLPPPLRKQALAFLIHFLGDVTQPLHTEGELVGGNDIPVLWAGAPTNLHACWDTQMVEKAAAAREWHGRRGGVCGQAGGAD
;
A
#
# COMPACT_ATOMS: atom_id res chain seq x y z
N MET A 1 -4.51 46.63 33.93
CA MET A 1 -3.38 45.80 33.48
C MET A 1 -3.95 44.41 33.18
N TYR A 2 -4.38 44.17 31.94
CA TYR A 2 -5.03 42.91 31.54
C TYR A 2 -4.01 42.05 30.78
N TYR A 3 -3.70 40.87 31.32
CA TYR A 3 -2.87 39.88 30.64
C TYR A 3 -3.73 39.12 29.63
N HIS A 4 -3.44 39.31 28.34
CA HIS A 4 -3.99 38.45 27.28
C HIS A 4 -3.22 37.13 27.27
N ILE A 5 -3.85 36.06 27.75
CA ILE A 5 -3.37 34.69 27.56
C ILE A 5 -3.78 34.28 26.15
N THR A 6 -2.86 34.36 25.19
CA THR A 6 -3.02 33.76 23.87
C THR A 6 -2.77 32.26 23.98
N THR A 7 -3.84 31.47 24.10
CA THR A 7 -3.79 30.02 23.88
C THR A 7 -3.52 29.75 22.41
N ALA A 8 -2.29 29.35 22.09
CA ALA A 8 -1.96 28.80 20.78
C ALA A 8 -2.59 27.41 20.66
N LEU A 9 -3.64 27.30 19.85
CA LEU A 9 -4.28 26.02 19.52
C LEU A 9 -3.36 25.28 18.54
N ALA A 10 -2.61 24.30 19.03
CA ALA A 10 -1.83 23.41 18.18
C ALA A 10 -2.79 22.55 17.36
N LEU A 11 -2.98 22.89 16.09
CA LEU A 11 -3.62 22.04 15.10
C LEU A 11 -2.72 20.80 14.91
N LEU A 12 -3.04 19.71 15.59
CA LEU A 12 -2.52 18.38 15.23
C LEU A 12 -3.01 18.09 13.82
N SER A 13 -2.12 18.16 12.84
CA SER A 13 -2.33 17.63 11.51
C SER A 13 -2.53 16.12 11.62
N LEU A 14 -3.79 15.67 11.61
CA LEU A 14 -4.11 14.29 11.28
C LEU A 14 -3.79 14.10 9.79
N SER A 15 -2.50 13.87 9.48
CA SER A 15 -2.12 13.47 8.14
C SER A 15 -2.85 12.16 7.82
N PRO A 16 -3.64 12.08 6.73
CA PRO A 16 -4.21 10.82 6.31
C PRO A 16 -3.06 9.82 6.15
N ARG A 17 -3.21 8.64 6.75
CA ARG A 17 -2.27 7.55 6.50
C ARG A 17 -2.43 7.18 5.03
N ALA A 18 -1.50 7.62 4.17
CA ALA A 18 -1.35 7.07 2.83
C ALA A 18 -1.01 5.60 3.02
N ARG A 19 -2.02 4.74 2.86
CA ARG A 19 -1.87 3.28 2.75
C ARG A 19 -1.51 2.99 1.31
N ALA A 20 -0.84 1.87 1.07
CA ALA A 20 -0.57 1.37 -0.28
C ALA A 20 -1.88 1.05 -1.00
N TRP A 21 -1.96 0.09 -1.94
CA TRP A 21 -3.29 -0.36 -2.42
C TRP A 21 -4.24 -0.39 -1.22
N GLY A 22 -5.38 0.29 -1.28
CA GLY A 22 -6.22 0.44 -0.10
C GLY A 22 -6.67 -0.93 0.41
N VAL A 23 -7.32 -0.97 1.58
CA VAL A 23 -7.79 -2.25 2.17
C VAL A 23 -8.59 -3.08 1.15
N VAL A 24 -9.43 -2.42 0.34
CA VAL A 24 -10.18 -3.05 -0.76
C VAL A 24 -9.26 -3.61 -1.84
N GLY A 25 -8.23 -2.88 -2.27
CA GLY A 25 -7.27 -3.32 -3.28
C GLY A 25 -6.51 -4.58 -2.82
N HIS A 26 -5.93 -4.56 -1.62
CA HIS A 26 -5.23 -5.71 -1.06
C HIS A 26 -6.11 -6.94 -0.90
N ALA A 27 -7.31 -6.78 -0.33
CA ALA A 27 -8.25 -7.88 -0.18
C ALA A 27 -8.66 -8.44 -1.56
N THR A 28 -8.82 -7.59 -2.57
CA THR A 28 -9.14 -7.99 -3.94
C THR A 28 -8.03 -8.82 -4.56
N VAL A 29 -6.77 -8.33 -4.53
CA VAL A 29 -5.61 -9.06 -5.06
C VAL A 29 -5.46 -10.42 -4.37
N ALA A 30 -5.55 -10.46 -3.05
CA ALA A 30 -5.45 -11.69 -2.28
C ALA A 30 -6.60 -12.68 -2.58
N THR A 31 -7.82 -12.18 -2.79
CA THR A 31 -8.98 -13.01 -3.18
C THR A 31 -8.80 -13.61 -4.57
N ILE A 32 -8.36 -12.80 -5.53
CA ILE A 32 -8.03 -13.28 -6.88
C ILE A 32 -6.95 -14.35 -6.80
N ALA A 33 -5.83 -14.08 -6.13
CA ALA A 33 -4.73 -15.03 -5.97
C ALA A 33 -5.21 -16.36 -5.36
N THR A 34 -6.04 -16.31 -4.32
CA THR A 34 -6.63 -17.49 -3.68
C THR A 34 -7.37 -18.37 -4.68
N ASN A 35 -8.11 -17.79 -5.63
CA ASN A 35 -8.86 -18.56 -6.63
C ASN A 35 -7.97 -19.30 -7.63
N TYR A 36 -6.77 -18.79 -7.89
CA TYR A 36 -5.81 -19.38 -8.84
C TYR A 36 -4.77 -20.30 -8.20
N LEU A 37 -4.71 -20.39 -6.87
CA LEU A 37 -3.82 -21.34 -6.19
C LEU A 37 -4.20 -22.80 -6.54
N THR A 38 -3.19 -23.63 -6.75
CA THR A 38 -3.37 -25.09 -6.83
C THR A 38 -3.90 -25.62 -5.49
N PRO A 39 -4.56 -26.80 -5.47
CA PRO A 39 -5.02 -27.41 -4.22
C PRO A 39 -3.89 -27.57 -3.18
N ALA A 40 -2.70 -27.99 -3.62
CA ALA A 40 -1.53 -28.11 -2.74
C ALA A 40 -1.09 -26.76 -2.15
N ALA A 41 -1.05 -25.70 -2.97
CA ALA A 41 -0.70 -24.36 -2.50
C ALA A 41 -1.76 -23.79 -1.54
N LYS A 42 -3.06 -24.04 -1.77
CA LYS A 42 -4.14 -23.67 -0.84
C LYS A 42 -3.94 -24.31 0.52
N THR A 43 -3.66 -25.62 0.56
CA THR A 43 -3.39 -26.35 1.80
C THR A 43 -2.16 -25.79 2.52
N TYR A 44 -1.09 -25.51 1.78
CA TYR A 44 0.14 -24.95 2.34
C TYR A 44 -0.05 -23.55 2.94
N VAL A 45 -0.72 -22.65 2.21
CA VAL A 45 -1.04 -21.31 2.71
C VAL A 45 -1.94 -21.39 3.94
N SER A 46 -2.96 -22.25 3.91
CA SER A 46 -3.90 -22.41 5.03
C SER A 46 -3.22 -22.98 6.28
N SER A 47 -2.26 -23.89 6.12
CA SER A 47 -1.50 -24.44 7.25
C SER A 47 -0.60 -23.40 7.93
N ILE A 48 -0.05 -22.43 7.16
CA ILE A 48 0.75 -21.32 7.69
C ILE A 48 -0.14 -20.27 8.36
N LEU A 49 -1.25 -19.88 7.71
CA LEU A 49 -2.12 -18.81 8.22
C LEU A 49 -2.92 -19.24 9.46
N GLY A 50 -3.26 -20.54 9.54
CA GLY A 50 -4.04 -21.11 10.62
C GLY A 50 -5.55 -21.08 10.36
N PRO A 51 -6.34 -21.75 11.24
CA PRO A 51 -7.76 -21.94 11.03
C PRO A 51 -8.53 -20.60 11.01
N GLY A 52 -9.44 -20.45 10.06
CA GLY A 52 -10.30 -19.26 9.91
C GLY A 52 -9.61 -18.03 9.34
N VAL A 53 -8.31 -18.09 9.05
CA VAL A 53 -7.54 -16.96 8.48
C VAL A 53 -7.42 -17.13 6.96
N THR A 54 -7.89 -16.15 6.21
CA THR A 54 -7.81 -16.13 4.74
C THR A 54 -6.69 -15.19 4.27
N MET A 55 -6.19 -15.38 3.04
CA MET A 55 -5.23 -14.43 2.44
C MET A 55 -5.79 -13.01 2.43
N ALA A 56 -7.07 -12.83 2.07
CA ALA A 56 -7.72 -11.53 2.06
C ALA A 56 -7.77 -10.89 3.46
N SER A 57 -8.01 -11.66 4.52
CA SER A 57 -8.08 -11.14 5.89
C SER A 57 -6.74 -10.61 6.44
N VAL A 58 -5.62 -11.09 5.90
CA VAL A 58 -4.27 -10.64 6.30
C VAL A 58 -3.64 -9.68 5.30
N ALA A 59 -4.30 -9.42 4.16
CA ALA A 59 -3.70 -8.73 3.03
C ALA A 59 -3.30 -7.28 3.36
N SER A 60 -3.92 -6.64 4.35
CA SER A 60 -3.58 -5.27 4.81
C SER A 60 -2.81 -5.23 6.12
N TRP A 61 -2.42 -6.38 6.69
CA TRP A 61 -1.74 -6.43 7.99
C TRP A 61 -0.38 -5.69 7.98
N ALA A 62 0.38 -5.74 6.88
CA ALA A 62 1.70 -5.11 6.80
C ALA A 62 1.61 -3.57 6.89
N ASP A 63 0.56 -2.98 6.32
CA ASP A 63 0.26 -1.55 6.43
C ASP A 63 -0.03 -1.10 7.86
N ASP A 64 -0.67 -1.94 8.67
CA ASP A 64 -0.85 -1.63 10.10
C ASP A 64 0.46 -1.85 10.87
N TYR A 65 1.19 -2.91 10.54
CA TYR A 65 2.43 -3.30 11.23
C TYR A 65 3.53 -2.25 11.10
N ARG A 66 3.70 -1.62 9.92
CA ARG A 66 4.74 -0.60 9.67
C ARG A 66 4.64 0.65 10.55
N TYR A 67 3.47 0.89 11.17
CA TYR A 67 3.27 2.00 12.12
C TYR A 67 3.51 1.60 13.58
N THR A 68 3.79 0.33 13.87
CA THR A 68 4.17 -0.13 15.21
C THR A 68 5.67 0.07 15.44
N SER A 69 6.11 0.15 16.70
CA SER A 69 7.54 0.19 17.03
C SER A 69 8.29 -1.04 16.51
N ALA A 70 7.67 -2.23 16.58
CA ALA A 70 8.23 -3.49 16.12
C ALA A 70 8.31 -3.58 14.59
N GLY A 71 7.40 -2.94 13.86
CA GLY A 71 7.30 -3.02 12.41
C GLY A 71 7.85 -1.84 11.64
N ARG A 72 8.27 -0.75 12.30
CA ARG A 72 8.76 0.46 11.63
C ARG A 72 9.86 0.19 10.60
N PHE A 73 10.68 -0.84 10.81
CA PHE A 73 11.72 -1.23 9.87
C PHE A 73 11.19 -1.64 8.48
N SER A 74 9.92 -2.08 8.40
CA SER A 74 9.32 -2.58 7.16
C SER A 74 8.70 -1.49 6.30
N ALA A 75 8.62 -0.24 6.75
CA ALA A 75 7.99 0.83 5.97
C ALA A 75 8.58 0.99 4.55
N PRO A 76 9.93 0.92 4.34
CA PRO A 76 10.52 1.01 3.00
C PRO A 76 10.27 -0.22 2.12
N TYR A 77 9.73 -1.31 2.68
CA TYR A 77 9.49 -2.55 1.93
C TYR A 77 8.20 -2.49 1.11
N HIS A 78 7.41 -1.43 1.24
CA HIS A 78 6.18 -1.24 0.49
C HIS A 78 6.42 -0.67 -0.90
N PHE A 79 7.60 -0.13 -1.21
CA PHE A 79 7.83 0.57 -2.48
C PHE A 79 9.26 0.37 -2.99
N ILE A 80 9.48 0.78 -4.24
CA ILE A 80 10.79 1.03 -4.83
C ILE A 80 10.73 2.39 -5.51
N ASP A 81 11.53 3.34 -5.04
CA ASP A 81 11.53 4.71 -5.55
C ASP A 81 12.37 4.76 -6.83
N ALA A 82 11.74 4.49 -7.97
CA ALA A 82 12.41 4.59 -9.26
C ALA A 82 12.93 6.02 -9.49
N ALA A 83 14.24 6.15 -9.72
CA ALA A 83 14.86 7.42 -10.10
C ALA A 83 14.93 7.54 -11.63
N ASP A 84 13.77 7.73 -12.26
CA ASP A 84 13.61 7.94 -13.70
C ASP A 84 13.02 9.34 -14.00
N SER A 85 12.24 9.52 -15.06
CA SER A 85 11.73 10.84 -15.47
C SER A 85 10.37 10.73 -16.15
N PRO A 86 9.30 10.37 -15.43
CA PRO A 86 7.95 10.39 -15.97
C PRO A 86 7.54 11.83 -16.38
N PRO A 87 6.70 12.00 -17.42
CA PRO A 87 6.12 10.96 -18.27
C PRO A 87 7.01 10.58 -19.48
N THR A 88 8.25 11.09 -19.58
CA THR A 88 9.07 10.92 -20.79
C THR A 88 9.81 9.59 -20.82
N THR A 89 10.36 9.15 -19.69
CA THR A 89 11.06 7.86 -19.58
C THR A 89 10.76 7.22 -18.24
N CYS A 90 10.34 5.95 -18.27
CA CYS A 90 10.13 5.15 -17.07
C CYS A 90 11.09 3.96 -17.06
N SER A 91 11.78 3.73 -15.95
CA SER A 91 12.73 2.64 -15.77
C SER A 91 12.96 2.31 -14.30
N VAL A 92 13.04 1.02 -13.99
CA VAL A 92 13.47 0.54 -12.67
C VAL A 92 14.84 -0.10 -12.79
N ASN A 93 15.75 0.25 -11.88
CA ASN A 93 17.07 -0.33 -11.74
C ASN A 93 17.36 -0.63 -10.26
N LEU A 94 17.49 -1.91 -9.91
CA LEU A 94 17.62 -2.32 -8.50
C LEU A 94 18.86 -1.75 -7.79
N SER A 95 19.96 -1.51 -8.51
CA SER A 95 21.17 -0.96 -7.90
C SER A 95 21.03 0.54 -7.62
N ARG A 96 20.26 1.25 -8.45
CA ARG A 96 19.95 2.69 -8.31
C ARG A 96 18.83 2.93 -7.29
N ASP A 97 17.77 2.13 -7.36
CA ASP A 97 16.48 2.44 -6.72
C ASP A 97 16.24 1.63 -5.43
N CYS A 98 16.91 0.49 -5.26
CA CYS A 98 16.75 -0.36 -4.07
C CYS A 98 17.91 -0.19 -3.08
N LEU A 99 18.06 1.02 -2.56
CA LEU A 99 19.09 1.37 -1.58
C LEU A 99 18.76 0.84 -0.17
N PRO A 100 19.72 0.77 0.76
CA PRO A 100 19.43 0.47 2.17
C PRO A 100 18.34 1.41 2.73
N PRO A 101 17.42 0.90 3.57
CA PRO A 101 17.41 -0.42 4.22
C PRO A 101 16.81 -1.56 3.37
N GLY A 102 16.45 -1.29 2.12
CA GLY A 102 15.80 -2.23 1.21
C GLY A 102 14.55 -1.62 0.58
N CYS A 103 14.02 -2.31 -0.42
CA CYS A 103 12.81 -1.94 -1.16
C CYS A 103 11.91 -3.17 -1.32
N ILE A 104 10.73 -2.96 -1.88
CA ILE A 104 9.74 -4.01 -2.13
C ILE A 104 10.27 -5.23 -2.89
N VAL A 105 11.14 -5.05 -3.88
CA VAL A 105 11.70 -6.17 -4.65
C VAL A 105 12.57 -7.07 -3.78
N ARG A 106 13.43 -6.49 -2.94
CA ARG A 106 14.25 -7.26 -1.99
C ARG A 106 13.41 -7.87 -0.88
N ALA A 107 12.36 -7.18 -0.44
CA ALA A 107 11.43 -7.71 0.55
C ALA A 107 10.67 -8.93 0.01
N ILE A 108 10.17 -8.88 -1.22
CA ILE A 108 9.52 -10.02 -1.89
C ILE A 108 10.49 -11.21 -1.93
N ALA A 109 11.73 -11.02 -2.35
CA ALA A 109 12.72 -12.10 -2.38
C ALA A 109 12.98 -12.69 -0.98
N ASN A 110 13.19 -11.84 0.02
CA ASN A 110 13.45 -12.25 1.40
C ASN A 110 12.27 -13.04 2.00
N TYR A 111 11.05 -12.49 1.92
CA TYR A 111 9.88 -13.11 2.52
C TYR A 111 9.36 -14.31 1.74
N THR A 112 9.67 -14.42 0.44
CA THR A 112 9.49 -15.67 -0.31
C THR A 112 10.35 -16.79 0.29
N SER A 113 11.64 -16.53 0.50
CA SER A 113 12.56 -17.51 1.10
C SER A 113 12.12 -17.89 2.52
N GLN A 114 11.75 -16.91 3.35
CA GLN A 114 11.27 -17.17 4.72
C GLN A 114 9.96 -17.96 4.75
N ALA A 115 9.00 -17.63 3.88
CA ALA A 115 7.74 -18.36 3.79
C ALA A 115 7.94 -19.84 3.43
N GLN A 116 8.96 -20.16 2.65
CA GLN A 116 9.30 -21.53 2.22
C GLN A 116 10.18 -22.30 3.22
N THR A 117 10.81 -21.63 4.18
CA THR A 117 11.81 -22.24 5.09
C THR A 117 11.13 -23.05 6.19
N ALA A 118 11.17 -24.39 6.09
CA ALA A 118 10.49 -25.34 6.97
C ALA A 118 10.90 -25.30 8.47
N ASP A 119 12.08 -24.77 8.77
CA ASP A 119 12.59 -24.65 10.14
C ASP A 119 12.36 -23.26 10.77
N LEU A 120 11.81 -22.30 10.01
CA LEU A 120 11.50 -20.98 10.54
C LEU A 120 10.37 -21.07 11.57
N PRO A 121 10.48 -20.44 12.77
CA PRO A 121 9.42 -20.48 13.78
C PRO A 121 8.05 -20.13 13.19
N PRO A 122 6.97 -20.86 13.51
CA PRO A 122 5.66 -20.68 12.88
C PRO A 122 5.15 -19.22 12.85
N PRO A 123 5.30 -18.40 13.92
CA PRO A 123 4.91 -17.00 13.88
C PRO A 123 5.67 -16.17 12.85
N LEU A 124 6.98 -16.43 12.68
CA LEU A 124 7.81 -15.73 11.70
C LEU A 124 7.48 -16.16 10.27
N ARG A 125 7.17 -17.44 10.05
CA ARG A 125 6.71 -17.91 8.74
C ARG A 125 5.35 -17.34 8.35
N LYS A 126 4.42 -17.23 9.32
CA LYS A 126 3.14 -16.57 9.12
C LYS A 126 3.31 -15.08 8.80
N GLN A 127 4.21 -14.41 9.51
CA GLN A 127 4.57 -13.01 9.22
C GLN A 127 5.16 -12.86 7.81
N ALA A 128 6.08 -13.74 7.42
CA ALA A 128 6.68 -13.72 6.08
C ALA A 128 5.62 -13.90 4.98
N LEU A 129 4.68 -14.84 5.17
CA LEU A 129 3.60 -15.04 4.22
C LEU A 129 2.66 -13.83 4.16
N ALA A 130 2.32 -13.21 5.30
CA ALA A 130 1.50 -12.00 5.33
C ALA A 130 2.17 -10.81 4.60
N PHE A 131 3.47 -10.61 4.82
CA PHE A 131 4.25 -9.63 4.06
C PHE A 131 4.24 -9.93 2.56
N LEU A 132 4.48 -11.19 2.16
CA LEU A 132 4.52 -11.57 0.75
C LEU A 132 3.16 -11.32 0.05
N ILE A 133 2.05 -11.66 0.71
CA ILE A 133 0.68 -11.40 0.20
C ILE A 133 0.48 -9.90 -0.05
N HIS A 134 0.92 -9.05 0.88
CA HIS A 134 0.79 -7.61 0.79
C HIS A 134 1.66 -7.02 -0.32
N PHE A 135 2.97 -7.33 -0.32
CA PHE A 135 3.94 -6.76 -1.26
C PHE A 135 3.70 -7.18 -2.71
N LEU A 136 3.16 -8.38 -2.96
CA LEU A 136 2.73 -8.75 -4.31
C LEU A 136 1.54 -7.91 -4.82
N GLY A 137 0.75 -7.32 -3.90
CA GLY A 137 -0.18 -6.27 -4.23
C GLY A 137 0.55 -4.96 -4.55
N ASP A 138 1.28 -4.41 -3.58
CA ASP A 138 1.92 -3.09 -3.67
C ASP A 138 2.76 -2.91 -4.93
N VAL A 139 3.55 -3.91 -5.31
CA VAL A 139 4.44 -3.83 -6.48
C VAL A 139 3.69 -3.62 -7.80
N THR A 140 2.37 -3.86 -7.82
CA THR A 140 1.51 -3.65 -8.99
C THR A 140 0.82 -2.28 -9.01
N GLN A 141 0.90 -1.51 -7.92
CA GLN A 141 0.43 -0.13 -7.89
C GLN A 141 1.53 0.77 -8.47
N PRO A 142 1.31 1.45 -9.61
CA PRO A 142 2.38 2.17 -10.31
C PRO A 142 3.16 3.17 -9.44
N LEU A 143 2.46 3.85 -8.52
CA LEU A 143 3.07 4.86 -7.66
C LEU A 143 3.82 4.28 -6.45
N HIS A 144 3.80 2.95 -6.24
CA HIS A 144 4.75 2.23 -5.36
C HIS A 144 6.06 1.91 -6.07
N THR A 145 6.15 2.18 -7.36
CA THR A 145 7.32 1.89 -8.21
C THR A 145 7.92 3.16 -8.81
N GLU A 146 7.66 4.31 -8.17
CA GLU A 146 8.00 5.64 -8.65
C GLU A 146 8.52 6.50 -7.49
N GLY A 147 9.64 7.19 -7.69
CA GLY A 147 10.23 8.07 -6.68
C GLY A 147 9.76 9.53 -6.77
N GLU A 148 9.24 9.96 -7.93
CA GLU A 148 8.81 11.33 -8.18
C GLU A 148 7.77 11.78 -7.14
N LEU A 149 8.07 12.88 -6.45
CA LEU A 149 7.18 13.49 -5.46
C LEU A 149 6.66 12.49 -4.41
N VAL A 150 7.56 11.62 -3.94
CA VAL A 150 7.30 10.57 -2.93
C VAL A 150 6.21 9.61 -3.42
N GLY A 151 6.38 9.07 -4.62
CA GLY A 151 5.37 8.25 -5.30
C GLY A 151 4.07 9.01 -5.52
N GLY A 152 4.14 10.31 -5.85
CA GLY A 152 2.96 11.16 -6.03
C GLY A 152 2.16 11.48 -4.76
N ASN A 153 2.69 11.22 -3.55
CA ASN A 153 2.08 11.71 -2.31
C ASN A 153 2.10 13.24 -2.21
N ASP A 154 3.11 13.87 -2.81
CA ASP A 154 3.26 15.32 -2.85
C ASP A 154 2.60 15.97 -4.08
N ILE A 155 1.79 15.21 -4.85
CA ILE A 155 0.98 15.73 -5.96
C ILE A 155 -0.46 15.94 -5.45
N PRO A 156 -0.87 17.17 -5.08
CA PRO A 156 -2.23 17.43 -4.64
C PRO A 156 -3.23 17.33 -5.78
N VAL A 157 -4.35 16.66 -5.53
CA VAL A 157 -5.46 16.48 -6.48
C VAL A 157 -6.80 16.65 -5.78
N LEU A 158 -7.87 16.83 -6.56
CA LEU A 158 -9.25 16.73 -6.09
C LEU A 158 -9.83 15.38 -6.50
N TRP A 159 -10.50 14.72 -5.56
CA TRP A 159 -11.35 13.57 -5.83
C TRP A 159 -12.78 13.90 -5.43
N ALA A 160 -13.69 13.91 -6.42
CA ALA A 160 -15.10 14.27 -6.21
C ALA A 160 -15.28 15.61 -5.45
N GLY A 161 -14.40 16.58 -5.71
CA GLY A 161 -14.40 17.90 -5.08
C GLY A 161 -13.70 17.98 -3.72
N ALA A 162 -13.25 16.85 -3.16
CA ALA A 162 -12.49 16.82 -1.90
C ALA A 162 -10.97 16.78 -2.17
N PRO A 163 -10.15 17.54 -1.43
CA PRO A 163 -8.68 17.46 -1.50
C PRO A 163 -8.15 16.09 -1.10
N THR A 164 -7.18 15.58 -1.86
CA THR A 164 -6.39 14.37 -1.61
C THR A 164 -5.03 14.51 -2.34
N ASN A 165 -4.26 13.42 -2.46
CA ASN A 165 -3.08 13.36 -3.32
C ASN A 165 -3.21 12.25 -4.38
N LEU A 166 -2.34 12.29 -5.39
CA LEU A 166 -2.39 11.36 -6.51
C LEU A 166 -2.22 9.90 -6.04
N HIS A 167 -1.31 9.65 -5.11
CA HIS A 167 -1.05 8.32 -4.54
C HIS A 167 -2.33 7.71 -3.93
N ALA A 168 -2.95 8.40 -2.98
CA ALA A 168 -4.19 7.99 -2.34
C ALA A 168 -5.35 7.82 -3.34
N CYS A 169 -5.36 8.63 -4.40
CA CYS A 169 -6.37 8.55 -5.45
C CYS A 169 -6.31 7.21 -6.21
N TRP A 170 -5.10 6.79 -6.56
CA TRP A 170 -4.83 5.48 -7.18
C TRP A 170 -5.08 4.32 -6.22
N ASP A 171 -4.56 4.42 -5.00
CA ASP A 171 -4.62 3.34 -4.02
C ASP A 171 -6.03 2.99 -3.57
N THR A 172 -6.83 4.02 -3.30
CA THR A 172 -8.07 3.87 -2.53
C THR A 172 -9.25 4.39 -3.32
N GLN A 173 -9.25 5.68 -3.66
CA GLN A 173 -10.48 6.33 -4.12
C GLN A 173 -11.00 5.76 -5.45
N MET A 174 -10.12 5.56 -6.44
CA MET A 174 -10.50 4.95 -7.72
C MET A 174 -10.99 3.51 -7.56
N VAL A 175 -10.30 2.73 -6.72
CA VAL A 175 -10.60 1.32 -6.47
C VAL A 175 -11.94 1.16 -5.77
N GLU A 176 -12.17 1.89 -4.68
CA GLU A 176 -13.41 1.85 -3.91
C GLU A 176 -14.61 2.27 -4.75
N LYS A 177 -14.44 3.33 -5.57
CA LYS A 177 -15.49 3.73 -6.51
C LYS A 177 -15.76 2.66 -7.55
N ALA A 178 -14.74 2.01 -8.10
CA ALA A 178 -14.92 0.93 -9.07
C ALA A 178 -15.62 -0.30 -8.44
N ALA A 179 -15.27 -0.63 -7.19
CA ALA A 179 -15.92 -1.69 -6.43
C ALA A 179 -17.40 -1.36 -6.15
N ALA A 180 -17.69 -0.13 -5.71
CA ALA A 180 -19.06 0.34 -5.45
C ALA A 180 -19.90 0.54 -6.72
N ALA A 181 -19.30 0.91 -7.85
CA ALA A 181 -20.00 1.10 -9.12
C ALA A 181 -20.52 -0.22 -9.71
N ARG A 182 -19.97 -1.36 -9.29
CA ARG A 182 -20.56 -2.69 -9.60
C ARG A 182 -21.86 -2.95 -8.82
N GLU A 183 -22.19 -2.10 -7.85
CA GLU A 183 -23.45 -2.12 -7.09
C GLU A 183 -24.37 -0.89 -7.36
N TRP A 184 -23.90 0.17 -8.05
CA TRP A 184 -24.65 1.43 -8.20
C TRP A 184 -24.67 2.00 -9.63
N HIS A 185 -25.87 2.03 -10.24
CA HIS A 185 -26.17 2.79 -11.45
C HIS A 185 -26.51 4.26 -11.11
N GLY A 186 -25.64 5.21 -11.48
CA GLY A 186 -26.12 6.57 -11.81
C GLY A 186 -25.64 7.77 -10.98
N ARG A 187 -24.34 7.96 -10.75
CA ARG A 187 -23.78 9.30 -10.48
C ARG A 187 -22.48 9.53 -11.25
N ARG A 188 -22.33 10.73 -11.84
CA ARG A 188 -21.13 11.15 -12.60
C ARG A 188 -19.91 11.04 -11.68
N GLY A 189 -18.92 10.29 -12.13
CA GLY A 189 -17.80 9.89 -11.31
C GLY A 189 -16.76 10.99 -11.11
N GLY A 190 -16.17 11.06 -9.91
CA GLY A 190 -14.95 11.85 -9.67
C GLY A 190 -13.80 11.34 -10.54
N VAL A 191 -13.01 12.27 -11.07
CA VAL A 191 -11.74 12.01 -11.78
C VAL A 191 -10.64 12.49 -10.84
N CYS A 192 -9.51 11.77 -10.74
CA CYS A 192 -8.32 12.32 -10.11
C CYS A 192 -7.83 13.47 -11.00
N GLY A 193 -8.12 14.71 -10.60
CA GLY A 193 -7.79 15.90 -11.37
C GLY A 193 -7.07 16.92 -10.51
N GLN A 194 -6.26 17.78 -11.11
CA GLN A 194 -5.62 18.86 -10.37
C GLN A 194 -6.66 19.69 -9.63
N ALA A 195 -6.33 20.12 -8.42
CA ALA A 195 -7.03 21.23 -7.80
C ALA A 195 -6.84 22.42 -8.74
N GLY A 196 -7.89 22.78 -9.47
CA GLY A 196 -7.84 23.90 -10.39
C GLY A 196 -7.30 25.14 -9.68
N GLY A 197 -6.28 25.76 -10.27
CA GLY A 197 -5.97 27.15 -10.00
C GLY A 197 -7.25 27.96 -10.19
N ALA A 198 -7.52 28.83 -9.23
CA ALA A 198 -8.51 29.88 -9.42
C ALA A 198 -7.96 30.82 -10.49
N ASP A 199 -8.58 30.79 -11.67
CA ASP A 199 -8.67 31.96 -12.55
C ASP A 199 -10.00 32.67 -12.27
#